data_AF-A0A3A8PVJ7-F1
#
_entry.id   AF-A0A3A8PVJ7-F1
#
_cell.length_a   1.000
_cell.length_b   1.000
_cell.length_c   1.000
_cell.angle_alpha   90.00
_cell.angle_beta   90.00
_cell.angle_gamma   90.00
#
_symmetry.space_group_name_H-M   'P 1'
#
loop_
_entity.id
_entity.type
_entity.pdbx_description
1 polymer ?
#
loop_
_entity_poly.entity_id
_entity_poly.type
_entity_poly.pdbx_seq_one_letter_code
_entity_poly.pdbx_strand_id
1 'polypeptide(L)'
;MSEKQHTLDDENLPGRHKQAGGVEGGACLNRHIPKVERKNSCSHRWQAYQRARDDSALYNWPAYKPLAKPDGKVATAARTGKKGKLFPSWYAFEIPTPGQLQDKPEGGTWDLDHGDNFQVKCYRPYWHEANHIIPNSSLRKVLVDVGKGMNDPGRISMAIRGRLLNVQYNLNHKVNMILLPMDEAVANTLQLPRHRQTAFLCSHVAYSRNVETQLQDIFKALVKDPIREHKVPQYKDCKDALEALSKRLYEAIKKAGKRGTGSLDEMQDKDFSKPTQSQTPKPPKSGKPPGG
;
A
#
# COMPACT_ATOMS: atom_id res chain seq x y z
N MET A 1 -6.40 -5.83 14.91
CA MET A 1 -5.23 -6.73 15.00
C MET A 1 -5.03 -7.02 16.47
N SER A 2 -4.85 -8.28 16.87
CA SER A 2 -4.58 -8.60 18.27
C SER A 2 -3.14 -8.21 18.61
N GLU A 3 -2.94 -7.71 19.82
CA GLU A 3 -1.65 -7.36 20.41
C GLU A 3 -0.61 -8.48 20.26
N LYS A 4 -1.05 -9.74 20.34
CA LYS A 4 -0.22 -10.94 20.09
C LYS A 4 0.44 -11.01 18.70
N GLN A 5 -0.12 -10.36 17.68
CA GLN A 5 0.48 -10.36 16.33
C GLN A 5 1.57 -9.29 16.19
N HIS A 6 1.60 -8.31 17.09
CA HIS A 6 2.63 -7.28 17.11
C HIS A 6 3.97 -7.85 17.58
N THR A 7 3.96 -8.68 18.62
CA THR A 7 5.16 -9.06 19.36
C THR A 7 5.85 -10.32 18.83
N LEU A 8 5.26 -11.05 17.87
CA LEU A 8 5.80 -12.33 17.39
C LEU A 8 7.27 -12.22 16.96
N ASP A 9 7.63 -11.21 16.16
CA ASP A 9 9.03 -11.05 15.73
C ASP A 9 9.92 -10.52 16.86
N ASP A 10 9.40 -9.66 17.73
CA ASP A 10 10.17 -9.14 18.86
C ASP A 10 10.52 -10.26 19.86
N GLU A 11 9.58 -11.17 20.12
CA GLU A 11 9.73 -12.31 21.02
C GLU A 11 10.60 -13.43 20.41
N ASN A 12 10.38 -13.76 19.14
CA ASN A 12 11.03 -14.93 18.51
C ASN A 12 12.30 -14.58 17.72
N LEU A 13 12.51 -13.30 17.42
CA LEU A 13 13.65 -12.80 16.64
C LEU A 13 14.22 -11.51 17.30
N PRO A 14 14.64 -11.57 18.57
CA PRO A 14 15.04 -10.38 19.32
C PRO A 14 16.14 -9.59 18.60
N GLY A 15 15.96 -8.27 18.52
CA GLY A 15 16.87 -7.33 17.86
C GLY A 15 16.83 -7.31 16.32
N ARG A 16 15.97 -8.13 15.68
CA ARG A 16 15.82 -8.16 14.22
C ARG A 16 14.81 -7.13 13.71
N HIS A 17 13.70 -6.94 14.43
CA HIS A 17 12.79 -5.83 14.19
C HIS A 17 13.50 -4.51 14.54
N LYS A 18 13.47 -3.55 13.63
CA LYS A 18 14.15 -2.26 13.80
C LYS A 18 13.20 -1.12 13.47
N GLN A 19 12.95 -0.29 14.47
CA GLN A 19 12.30 0.99 14.28
C GLN A 19 13.37 2.06 14.00
N ALA A 20 13.13 2.88 12.98
CA ALA A 20 13.98 4.02 12.63
C ALA A 20 13.18 5.33 12.65
N GLY A 21 13.91 6.42 12.95
CA GLY A 21 13.40 7.79 13.01
C GLY A 21 13.18 8.39 11.62
N GLY A 22 12.27 7.85 10.81
CA GLY A 22 12.03 8.34 9.45
C GLY A 22 11.32 7.34 8.54
N VAL A 23 11.59 7.48 7.23
CA VAL A 23 11.09 6.58 6.18
C VAL A 23 11.98 5.34 6.07
N GLU A 24 13.29 5.56 6.03
CA GLU A 24 14.32 4.56 5.75
C GLU A 24 14.92 3.92 7.00
N GLY A 25 15.66 2.82 6.82
CA GLY A 25 16.45 2.17 7.87
C GLY A 25 15.67 1.26 8.85
N GLY A 26 14.34 1.23 8.74
CA GLY A 26 13.49 0.32 9.50
C GLY A 26 13.44 -1.11 8.91
N ALA A 27 13.07 -2.07 9.74
CA ALA A 27 12.86 -3.47 9.37
C ALA A 27 11.64 -4.00 10.11
N CYS A 28 10.53 -4.27 9.41
CA CYS A 28 9.27 -4.69 10.03
C CYS A 28 8.44 -5.53 9.06
N LEU A 29 7.92 -6.68 9.51
CA LEU A 29 7.10 -7.58 8.69
C LEU A 29 5.62 -7.57 9.06
N ASN A 30 5.22 -6.68 9.99
CA ASN A 30 3.86 -6.66 10.53
C ASN A 30 3.27 -5.25 10.51
N ARG A 31 1.97 -5.18 10.26
CA ARG A 31 1.19 -3.99 10.56
C ARG A 31 0.81 -3.99 12.05
N HIS A 32 1.52 -3.25 12.88
CA HIS A 32 1.29 -3.24 14.33
C HIS A 32 0.97 -1.88 14.94
N ILE A 33 1.44 -0.76 14.36
CA ILE A 33 1.13 0.59 14.87
C ILE A 33 -0.24 1.04 14.33
N PRO A 34 -1.28 1.15 15.19
CA PRO A 34 -2.63 1.51 14.73
C PRO A 34 -2.78 3.02 14.54
N LYS A 35 -2.03 3.83 15.31
CA LYS A 35 -2.03 5.28 15.26
C LYS A 35 -1.02 5.79 14.23
N VAL A 36 -1.12 7.07 13.91
CA VAL A 36 -0.10 7.75 13.11
C VAL A 36 1.02 8.12 14.07
N GLU A 37 2.23 7.65 13.81
CA GLU A 37 3.41 8.05 14.55
C GLU A 37 4.39 8.68 13.57
N ARG A 38 4.54 10.01 13.68
CA ARG A 38 5.41 10.79 12.80
C ARG A 38 6.86 10.34 12.99
N LYS A 39 7.62 10.31 11.91
CA LYS A 39 9.03 9.87 11.90
C LYS A 39 9.21 8.45 12.47
N ASN A 40 8.24 7.57 12.29
CA ASN A 40 8.34 6.17 12.68
C ASN A 40 8.28 5.26 11.45
N SER A 41 9.36 4.51 11.20
CA SER A 41 9.46 3.62 10.04
C SER A 41 8.43 2.48 10.04
N CYS A 42 7.89 2.12 11.20
CA CYS A 42 6.89 1.06 11.38
C CYS A 42 5.44 1.60 11.30
N SER A 43 5.25 2.93 11.29
CA SER A 43 3.92 3.53 11.15
C SER A 43 3.49 3.54 9.68
N HIS A 44 2.72 2.53 9.29
CA HIS A 44 2.18 2.42 7.92
C HIS A 44 1.43 3.68 7.46
N ARG A 45 0.71 4.37 8.35
CA ARG A 45 0.00 5.61 8.01
C ARG A 45 0.96 6.77 7.73
N TRP A 46 2.00 6.91 8.56
CA TRP A 46 3.06 7.89 8.29
C TRP A 46 3.78 7.59 6.97
N GLN A 47 4.08 6.33 6.70
CA GLN A 47 4.72 5.90 5.46
C GLN A 47 3.83 6.10 4.23
N ALA A 48 2.52 5.88 4.35
CA ALA A 48 1.55 6.21 3.30
C ALA A 48 1.47 7.71 3.03
N TYR A 49 1.52 8.54 4.08
CA TYR A 49 1.64 9.99 3.93
C TYR A 49 2.93 10.39 3.20
N GLN A 50 4.08 9.80 3.57
CA GLN A 50 5.35 10.06 2.89
C GLN A 50 5.31 9.61 1.43
N ARG A 51 4.64 8.50 1.11
CA ARG A 51 4.39 8.11 -0.29
C ARG A 51 3.53 9.15 -1.02
N ALA A 52 2.47 9.63 -0.38
CA ALA A 52 1.60 10.63 -0.97
C ALA A 52 2.36 11.92 -1.30
N ARG A 53 3.36 12.31 -0.49
CA ARG A 53 4.25 13.44 -0.80
C ARG A 53 5.09 13.22 -2.06
N ASP A 54 5.60 12.00 -2.27
CA ASP A 54 6.31 11.65 -3.51
C ASP A 54 5.38 11.73 -4.74
N ASP A 55 4.07 11.50 -4.54
CA ASP A 55 3.02 11.57 -5.57
C ASP A 55 2.07 12.78 -5.34
N SER A 56 2.61 13.92 -4.91
CA SER A 56 1.82 15.08 -4.44
C SER A 56 0.78 15.58 -5.44
N ALA A 57 1.05 15.48 -6.74
CA ALA A 57 0.12 15.85 -7.81
C ALA A 57 -1.21 15.06 -7.75
N LEU A 58 -1.24 13.90 -7.10
CA LEU A 58 -2.43 13.08 -6.92
C LEU A 58 -3.26 13.47 -5.69
N TYR A 59 -2.64 14.11 -4.70
CA TYR A 59 -3.26 14.34 -3.39
C TYR A 59 -3.36 15.82 -3.00
N ASN A 60 -2.83 16.72 -3.82
CA ASN A 60 -2.98 18.16 -3.64
C ASN A 60 -4.21 18.69 -4.39
N TRP A 61 -4.61 19.90 -4.02
CA TRP A 61 -5.79 20.61 -4.48
C TRP A 61 -6.07 20.52 -5.99
N PRO A 62 -5.10 20.66 -6.91
CA PRO A 62 -5.37 20.56 -8.34
C PRO A 62 -6.09 19.27 -8.75
N ALA A 63 -5.79 18.15 -8.08
CA ALA A 63 -6.45 16.87 -8.36
C ALA A 63 -7.92 16.84 -7.90
N TYR A 64 -8.28 17.60 -6.86
CA TYR A 64 -9.63 17.64 -6.30
C TYR A 64 -10.50 18.76 -6.89
N LYS A 65 -9.93 19.68 -7.67
CA LYS A 65 -10.66 20.79 -8.32
C LYS A 65 -11.94 20.34 -9.06
N PRO A 66 -12.00 19.19 -9.77
CA PRO A 66 -13.23 18.74 -10.43
C PRO A 66 -14.40 18.43 -9.47
N LEU A 67 -14.13 18.21 -8.18
CA LEU A 67 -15.17 18.00 -7.16
C LEU A 67 -15.79 19.30 -6.67
N ALA A 68 -15.09 20.43 -6.80
CA ALA A 68 -15.57 21.72 -6.30
C ALA A 68 -16.75 22.21 -7.14
N LYS A 69 -17.94 22.28 -6.53
CA LYS A 69 -19.16 22.76 -7.17
C LYS A 69 -19.82 23.82 -6.26
N PRO A 70 -20.26 24.97 -6.78
CA PRO A 70 -20.80 26.07 -5.95
C PRO A 70 -21.85 25.64 -4.93
N ASP A 71 -22.76 24.74 -5.31
CA ASP A 71 -23.81 24.18 -4.44
C ASP A 71 -23.71 22.65 -4.26
N GLY A 72 -22.57 22.07 -4.63
CA GLY A 72 -22.47 20.61 -4.71
C GLY A 72 -22.19 19.96 -3.37
N LYS A 73 -22.85 18.83 -3.17
CA LYS A 73 -22.46 17.83 -2.17
C LYS A 73 -21.87 16.62 -2.87
N VAL A 74 -20.97 15.93 -2.18
CA VAL A 74 -20.43 14.64 -2.60
C VAL A 74 -21.08 13.55 -1.77
N ALA A 75 -21.78 12.63 -2.45
CA ALA A 75 -22.24 11.40 -1.83
C ALA A 75 -21.03 10.57 -1.38
N THR A 76 -21.11 10.05 -0.17
CA THR A 76 -20.00 9.34 0.45
C THR A 76 -20.26 7.83 0.54
N ALA A 77 -19.24 7.09 0.95
CA ALA A 77 -19.35 5.67 1.28
C ALA A 77 -20.05 5.38 2.61
N ALA A 78 -20.51 6.42 3.34
CA ALA A 78 -21.24 6.25 4.59
C ALA A 78 -22.61 5.61 4.34
N ARG A 79 -23.04 4.77 5.29
CA ARG A 79 -24.29 4.00 5.16
C ARG A 79 -24.90 3.66 6.50
N THR A 80 -26.18 3.30 6.49
CA THR A 80 -26.86 2.76 7.67
C THR A 80 -26.46 1.29 7.89
N GLY A 81 -25.91 0.98 9.06
CA GLY A 81 -25.64 -0.40 9.49
C GLY A 81 -26.90 -1.13 9.95
N LYS A 82 -26.78 -2.44 10.22
CA LYS A 82 -27.91 -3.32 10.61
C LYS A 82 -28.73 -2.83 11.82
N LYS A 83 -28.15 -2.00 12.69
CA LYS A 83 -28.80 -1.43 13.88
C LYS A 83 -29.34 0.00 13.66
N GLY A 84 -29.53 0.42 12.40
CA GLY A 84 -30.01 1.77 12.08
C GLY A 84 -28.98 2.89 12.27
N LYS A 85 -27.74 2.57 12.67
CA LYS A 85 -26.68 3.57 12.95
C LYS A 85 -25.83 3.83 11.72
N LEU A 86 -25.46 5.10 11.51
CA LEU A 86 -24.52 5.50 10.48
C LEU A 86 -23.15 4.83 10.68
N PHE A 87 -22.56 4.36 9.59
CA PHE A 87 -21.24 3.78 9.56
C PHE A 87 -20.43 4.33 8.38
N PRO A 88 -19.20 4.83 8.60
CA PRO A 88 -18.63 5.08 9.93
C PRO A 88 -19.36 6.22 10.65
N SER A 89 -19.47 6.15 11.98
CA SER A 89 -20.30 7.07 12.78
C SER A 89 -19.80 8.52 12.80
N TRP A 90 -18.55 8.75 12.38
CA TRP A 90 -17.93 10.07 12.30
C TRP A 90 -18.07 10.72 10.93
N TYR A 91 -18.69 10.03 9.96
CA TYR A 91 -18.85 10.53 8.60
C TYR A 91 -20.29 10.93 8.31
N ALA A 92 -20.58 11.42 7.11
CA ALA A 92 -21.92 11.85 6.69
C ALA A 92 -22.26 11.22 5.34
N PHE A 93 -23.54 10.95 5.06
CA PHE A 93 -23.98 10.43 3.75
C PHE A 93 -23.59 11.34 2.59
N GLU A 94 -23.57 12.64 2.88
CA GLU A 94 -23.14 13.67 1.97
C GLU A 94 -22.20 14.60 2.73
N ILE A 95 -21.14 15.03 2.08
CA ILE A 95 -20.27 16.09 2.58
C ILE A 95 -20.26 17.24 1.58
N PRO A 96 -20.09 18.48 2.06
CA PRO A 96 -19.95 19.61 1.17
C PRO A 96 -18.77 19.39 0.22
N THR A 97 -18.93 19.78 -1.05
CA THR A 97 -17.77 19.83 -1.94
C THR A 97 -16.74 20.83 -1.40
N PRO A 98 -15.45 20.69 -1.76
CA PRO A 98 -14.46 21.72 -1.51
C PRO A 98 -15.02 23.07 -1.97
N GLY A 99 -15.32 23.96 -1.03
CA GLY A 99 -16.03 25.19 -1.34
C GLY A 99 -16.86 25.74 -0.18
N GLN A 100 -17.40 24.86 0.67
CA GLN A 100 -18.67 25.15 1.35
C GLN A 100 -18.65 25.16 2.89
N LEU A 101 -17.56 24.73 3.55
CA LEU A 101 -17.46 24.81 5.02
C LEU A 101 -17.01 26.21 5.45
N GLN A 102 -17.91 27.20 5.37
CA GLN A 102 -17.84 28.58 5.91
C GLN A 102 -16.60 29.45 5.66
N ASP A 103 -15.54 28.89 5.10
CA ASP A 103 -14.40 29.49 4.46
C ASP A 103 -14.26 28.75 3.13
N LYS A 104 -14.28 29.48 2.01
CA LYS A 104 -13.89 28.90 0.72
C LYS A 104 -12.54 28.21 0.97
N PRO A 105 -12.33 26.91 0.68
CA PRO A 105 -11.00 26.38 0.60
C PRO A 105 -10.32 27.16 -0.52
N GLU A 106 -9.56 28.17 -0.14
CA GLU A 106 -8.56 28.78 -0.98
C GLU A 106 -7.68 27.65 -1.50
N GLY A 107 -7.21 27.78 -2.75
CA GLY A 107 -6.37 26.77 -3.36
C GLY A 107 -5.24 26.38 -2.40
N GLY A 108 -5.12 25.09 -2.08
CA GLY A 108 -4.07 24.56 -1.22
C GLY A 108 -4.48 24.17 0.21
N THR A 109 -5.68 24.51 0.69
CA THR A 109 -6.21 24.01 1.98
C THR A 109 -6.39 22.48 2.03
N TRP A 110 -6.33 21.84 0.86
CA TRP A 110 -6.44 20.40 0.65
C TRP A 110 -5.09 19.72 0.44
N ASP A 111 -4.01 20.49 0.39
CA ASP A 111 -2.68 19.97 0.11
C ASP A 111 -2.16 19.15 1.30
N LEU A 112 -1.27 18.21 0.99
CA LEU A 112 -0.68 17.28 1.95
C LEU A 112 -0.01 17.99 3.15
N ASP A 113 0.63 19.12 2.90
CA ASP A 113 1.37 19.89 3.91
C ASP A 113 0.48 20.97 4.59
N HIS A 114 -0.82 21.05 4.25
CA HIS A 114 -1.77 21.93 4.93
C HIS A 114 -2.38 21.25 6.17
N GLY A 115 -2.07 21.76 7.36
CA GLY A 115 -2.58 21.24 8.63
C GLY A 115 -2.21 19.77 8.86
N ASP A 116 -3.22 18.94 9.13
CA ASP A 116 -3.07 17.50 9.40
C ASP A 116 -3.62 16.60 8.26
N ASN A 117 -3.83 17.16 7.06
CA ASN A 117 -4.35 16.44 5.90
C ASN A 117 -3.54 15.17 5.64
N PHE A 118 -4.22 14.02 5.57
CA PHE A 118 -3.62 12.69 5.36
C PHE A 118 -2.60 12.22 6.41
N GLN A 119 -2.13 13.11 7.30
CA GLN A 119 -1.15 12.81 8.34
C GLN A 119 -1.83 12.14 9.52
N VAL A 120 -2.58 12.91 10.32
CA VAL A 120 -3.26 12.40 11.54
C VAL A 120 -4.65 11.86 11.18
N LYS A 121 -5.29 12.51 10.20
CA LYS A 121 -6.64 12.21 9.75
C LYS A 121 -6.59 11.88 8.26
N CYS A 122 -6.58 10.60 7.92
CA CYS A 122 -6.73 10.16 6.53
C CYS A 122 -8.15 10.35 5.99
N TYR A 123 -9.08 10.85 6.81
CA TYR A 123 -10.44 11.19 6.42
C TYR A 123 -10.69 12.68 6.22
N ARG A 124 -9.64 13.51 6.37
CA ARG A 124 -9.68 14.90 5.95
C ARG A 124 -8.71 15.06 4.78
N PRO A 125 -9.13 15.73 3.71
CA PRO A 125 -10.45 16.36 3.54
C PRO A 125 -11.57 15.40 3.04
N TYR A 126 -11.21 14.26 2.44
CA TYR A 126 -12.10 13.13 2.14
C TYR A 126 -11.65 11.85 2.82
N TRP A 127 -12.55 10.85 2.91
CA TRP A 127 -12.20 9.54 3.44
C TRP A 127 -11.24 8.77 2.53
N HIS A 128 -9.98 8.68 2.97
CA HIS A 128 -8.95 7.79 2.44
C HIS A 128 -8.52 6.78 3.51
N GLU A 129 -7.94 5.67 3.05
CA GLU A 129 -7.30 4.69 3.92
C GLU A 129 -5.86 4.43 3.45
N ALA A 130 -4.92 4.41 4.41
CA ALA A 130 -3.57 3.91 4.17
C ALA A 130 -3.62 2.40 3.96
N ASN A 131 -3.28 1.97 2.75
CA ASN A 131 -3.35 0.59 2.33
C ASN A 131 -1.95 0.06 1.97
N HIS A 132 -1.68 -1.18 2.37
CA HIS A 132 -0.51 -1.93 1.94
C HIS A 132 -0.76 -2.47 0.53
N ILE A 133 0.16 -2.19 -0.40
CA ILE A 133 0.08 -2.68 -1.78
C ILE A 133 0.30 -4.19 -1.82
N ILE A 134 1.33 -4.69 -1.13
CA ILE A 134 1.45 -6.09 -0.74
C ILE A 134 0.78 -6.23 0.63
N PRO A 135 -0.41 -6.86 0.74
CA PRO A 135 -1.14 -6.91 1.99
C PRO A 135 -0.38 -7.68 3.08
N ASN A 136 -0.45 -7.17 4.32
CA ASN A 136 0.13 -7.83 5.50
C ASN A 136 -0.32 -9.30 5.65
N SER A 137 -1.60 -9.58 5.39
CA SER A 137 -2.17 -10.93 5.46
C SER A 137 -1.58 -11.85 4.40
N SER A 138 -1.47 -11.38 3.16
CA SER A 138 -0.92 -12.15 2.03
C SER A 138 0.56 -12.46 2.23
N LEU A 139 1.37 -11.47 2.65
CA LEU A 139 2.78 -11.72 2.96
C LEU A 139 2.94 -12.75 4.09
N ARG A 140 2.19 -12.59 5.18
CA ARG A 140 2.22 -13.55 6.31
C ARG A 140 1.86 -14.95 5.86
N LYS A 141 0.79 -15.10 5.08
CA LYS A 141 0.34 -16.39 4.57
C LYS A 141 1.45 -17.06 3.75
N VAL A 142 2.05 -16.35 2.80
CA VAL A 142 3.12 -16.90 1.97
C VAL A 142 4.37 -17.24 2.78
N LEU A 143 4.73 -16.43 3.79
CA LEU A 143 5.84 -16.73 4.70
C LEU A 143 5.61 -17.97 5.56
N VAL A 144 4.37 -18.30 5.91
CA VAL A 144 4.04 -19.58 6.55
C VAL A 144 4.12 -20.72 5.53
N ASP A 145 3.60 -20.51 4.33
CA ASP A 145 3.53 -21.54 3.28
C ASP A 145 4.88 -21.92 2.69
N VAL A 146 5.86 -21.01 2.67
CA VAL A 146 7.18 -21.26 2.08
C VAL A 146 7.89 -22.45 2.77
N GLY A 147 7.74 -22.59 4.09
CA GLY A 147 8.31 -23.68 4.87
C GLY A 147 7.57 -25.02 4.76
N LYS A 148 6.36 -25.04 4.19
CA LYS A 148 5.58 -26.28 4.04
C LYS A 148 6.32 -27.29 3.16
N GLY A 149 6.36 -28.53 3.63
CA GLY A 149 7.05 -29.64 2.97
C GLY A 149 8.57 -29.59 3.12
N MET A 150 9.07 -29.00 4.21
CA MET A 150 10.46 -29.03 4.63
C MET A 150 10.55 -29.57 6.07
N ASN A 151 11.75 -29.96 6.50
CA ASN A 151 12.01 -30.38 7.89
C ASN A 151 11.85 -29.16 8.82
N ASP A 152 10.89 -29.21 9.74
CA ASP A 152 10.53 -28.11 10.66
C ASP A 152 10.05 -26.81 9.95
N PRO A 153 8.84 -26.82 9.38
CA PRO A 153 8.27 -25.66 8.67
C PRO A 153 8.20 -24.38 9.50
N GLY A 154 7.94 -24.51 10.80
CA GLY A 154 7.81 -23.38 11.73
C GLY A 154 9.14 -22.67 11.92
N ARG A 155 10.20 -23.42 12.22
CA ARG A 155 11.55 -22.87 12.35
C ARG A 155 12.07 -22.27 11.05
N ILE A 156 11.78 -22.90 9.91
CA ILE A 156 12.17 -22.37 8.60
C ILE A 156 11.44 -21.05 8.31
N SER A 157 10.13 -20.97 8.55
CA SER A 157 9.37 -19.72 8.40
C SER A 157 9.96 -18.60 9.26
N MET A 158 10.30 -18.90 10.52
CA MET A 158 10.93 -17.94 11.43
C MET A 158 12.33 -17.52 10.97
N ALA A 159 13.14 -18.45 10.46
CA ALA A 159 14.45 -18.13 9.91
C ALA A 159 14.34 -17.18 8.70
N ILE A 160 13.40 -17.44 7.79
CA ILE A 160 13.14 -16.60 6.61
C ILE A 160 12.73 -15.19 7.04
N ARG A 161 11.81 -15.07 8.01
CA ARG A 161 11.43 -13.77 8.60
C ARG A 161 12.63 -13.03 9.16
N GLY A 162 13.46 -13.71 9.96
CA GLY A 162 14.68 -13.11 10.53
C GLY A 162 15.66 -12.64 9.46
N ARG A 163 15.79 -13.36 8.35
CA ARG A 163 16.68 -12.99 7.24
C ARG A 163 16.14 -11.81 6.42
N LEU A 164 14.82 -11.72 6.21
CA LEU A 164 14.19 -10.53 5.61
C LEU A 164 14.38 -9.28 6.47
N LEU A 165 14.23 -9.42 7.79
CA LEU A 165 14.49 -8.33 8.74
C LEU A 165 15.97 -7.89 8.71
N ASN A 166 16.91 -8.83 8.55
CA ASN A 166 18.34 -8.51 8.44
C ASN A 166 18.71 -7.67 7.23
N VAL A 167 18.08 -7.95 6.09
CA VAL A 167 18.25 -7.12 4.88
C VAL A 167 17.39 -5.85 4.92
N GLN A 168 16.76 -5.56 6.07
CA GLN A 168 15.93 -4.40 6.31
C GLN A 168 14.74 -4.31 5.35
N TYR A 169 14.08 -5.44 5.07
CA TYR A 169 12.79 -5.38 4.42
C TYR A 169 11.75 -4.85 5.42
N ASN A 170 10.97 -3.87 4.98
CA ASN A 170 9.94 -3.24 5.78
C ASN A 170 8.62 -3.22 5.01
N LEU A 171 7.67 -4.06 5.43
CA LEU A 171 6.31 -4.13 4.90
C LEU A 171 5.60 -2.77 4.92
N ASN A 172 5.88 -1.95 5.93
CA ASN A 172 5.27 -0.64 6.11
C ASN A 172 5.98 0.46 5.33
N HIS A 173 7.09 0.18 4.64
CA HIS A 173 7.85 1.19 3.90
C HIS A 173 7.01 1.88 2.83
N LYS A 174 7.22 3.18 2.59
CA LYS A 174 6.43 4.00 1.65
C LYS A 174 6.30 3.39 0.23
N VAL A 175 7.29 2.61 -0.21
CA VAL A 175 7.26 1.89 -1.50
C VAL A 175 6.07 0.92 -1.60
N ASN A 176 5.65 0.34 -0.47
CA ASN A 176 4.57 -0.61 -0.34
C ASN A 176 3.28 0.01 0.21
N MET A 177 3.19 1.34 0.26
CA MET A 177 2.01 2.05 0.77
C MET A 177 1.32 2.85 -0.34
N ILE A 178 0.02 3.03 -0.20
CA ILE A 178 -0.79 3.95 -1.01
C ILE A 178 -1.95 4.48 -0.16
N LEU A 179 -2.35 5.73 -0.37
CA LEU A 179 -3.61 6.25 0.16
C LEU A 179 -4.70 6.05 -0.89
N LEU A 180 -5.71 5.24 -0.55
CA LEU A 180 -6.82 4.95 -1.45
C LEU A 180 -8.11 5.61 -0.96
N PRO A 181 -8.87 6.26 -1.85
CA PRO A 181 -10.16 6.84 -1.50
C PRO A 181 -11.18 5.76 -1.15
N MET A 182 -12.16 6.11 -0.31
CA MET A 182 -13.31 5.25 -0.02
C MET A 182 -14.55 5.69 -0.78
N ASP A 183 -14.64 6.97 -1.13
CA ASP A 183 -15.78 7.56 -1.83
C ASP A 183 -15.61 7.44 -3.34
N GLU A 184 -16.69 7.08 -4.03
CA GLU A 184 -16.65 6.82 -5.48
C GLU A 184 -16.35 8.08 -6.30
N ALA A 185 -17.00 9.20 -5.98
CA ALA A 185 -16.73 10.47 -6.67
C ALA A 185 -15.26 10.92 -6.50
N VAL A 186 -14.68 10.68 -5.32
CA VAL A 186 -13.28 10.99 -5.02
C VAL A 186 -12.36 10.07 -5.80
N ALA A 187 -12.63 8.75 -5.80
CA ALA A 187 -11.90 7.76 -6.59
C ALA A 187 -11.86 8.10 -8.08
N ASN A 188 -13.02 8.42 -8.66
CA ASN A 188 -13.15 8.82 -10.06
C ASN A 188 -12.36 10.09 -10.36
N THR A 189 -12.41 11.08 -9.47
CA THR A 189 -11.68 12.35 -9.63
C THR A 189 -10.17 12.14 -9.59
N LEU A 190 -9.68 11.32 -8.66
CA LEU A 190 -8.27 11.00 -8.53
C LEU A 190 -7.78 9.97 -9.55
N GLN A 191 -8.68 9.40 -10.36
CA GLN A 191 -8.38 8.28 -11.25
C GLN A 191 -7.70 7.12 -10.51
N LEU A 192 -8.17 6.86 -9.29
CA LEU A 192 -7.76 5.73 -8.45
C LEU A 192 -8.96 4.83 -8.21
N PRO A 193 -8.78 3.51 -8.06
CA PRO A 193 -9.83 2.67 -7.54
C PRO A 193 -10.09 3.03 -6.07
N ARG A 194 -11.33 2.81 -5.60
CA ARG A 194 -11.58 2.82 -4.16
C ARG A 194 -10.77 1.73 -3.46
N HIS A 195 -10.44 1.93 -2.19
CA HIS A 195 -9.88 0.85 -1.38
C HIS A 195 -10.85 -0.34 -1.36
N ARG A 196 -12.14 -0.10 -1.08
CA ARG A 196 -13.17 -1.15 -0.94
C ARG A 196 -14.44 -0.76 -1.70
N GLN A 197 -15.16 -1.74 -2.25
CA GLN A 197 -16.51 -1.50 -2.78
C GLN A 197 -17.46 -0.94 -1.72
N THR A 198 -17.27 -1.38 -0.47
CA THR A 198 -18.14 -1.05 0.64
C THR A 198 -17.29 -0.89 1.92
N ALA A 199 -17.67 0.00 2.83
CA ALA A 199 -17.04 0.19 4.15
C ALA A 199 -16.87 -1.08 5.03
N PHE A 200 -17.60 -2.17 4.73
CA PHE A 200 -17.61 -3.45 5.47
C PHE A 200 -16.86 -4.56 4.73
N LEU A 201 -16.63 -4.42 3.42
CA LEU A 201 -15.89 -5.41 2.65
C LEU A 201 -14.39 -5.21 2.90
N CYS A 202 -13.90 -5.80 3.99
CA CYS A 202 -12.50 -5.66 4.41
C CYS A 202 -11.53 -6.61 3.69
N SER A 203 -12.03 -7.47 2.79
CA SER A 203 -11.25 -8.51 2.11
C SER A 203 -11.31 -8.35 0.60
N HIS A 204 -10.15 -8.19 -0.01
CA HIS A 204 -9.96 -8.07 -1.46
C HIS A 204 -9.52 -9.41 -2.04
N VAL A 205 -10.45 -10.37 -2.18
CA VAL A 205 -10.09 -11.77 -2.50
C VAL A 205 -9.32 -11.88 -3.81
N ALA A 206 -9.81 -11.27 -4.89
CA ALA A 206 -9.18 -11.32 -6.21
C ALA A 206 -7.80 -10.66 -6.21
N TYR A 207 -7.69 -9.46 -5.63
CA TYR A 207 -6.42 -8.75 -5.48
C TYR A 207 -5.42 -9.58 -4.64
N SER A 208 -5.85 -10.06 -3.47
CA SER A 208 -4.99 -10.83 -2.55
C SER A 208 -4.51 -12.12 -3.21
N ARG A 209 -5.37 -12.84 -3.94
CA ARG A 209 -4.99 -14.06 -4.69
C ARG A 209 -3.90 -13.77 -5.72
N ASN A 210 -4.04 -12.69 -6.49
CA ASN A 210 -3.06 -12.30 -7.50
C ASN A 210 -1.72 -11.88 -6.88
N VAL A 211 -1.75 -11.14 -5.76
CA VAL A 211 -0.54 -10.78 -5.03
C VAL A 211 0.12 -12.01 -4.41
N GLU A 212 -0.65 -12.91 -3.80
CA GLU A 212 -0.16 -14.16 -3.21
C GLU A 212 0.52 -15.05 -4.24
N THR A 213 -0.04 -15.19 -5.44
CA THR A 213 0.58 -15.96 -6.53
C THR A 213 1.98 -15.42 -6.86
N GLN A 214 2.12 -14.11 -6.97
CA GLN A 214 3.40 -13.49 -7.31
C GLN A 214 4.41 -13.52 -6.16
N LEU A 215 3.93 -13.41 -4.92
CA LEU A 215 4.76 -13.63 -3.73
C LEU A 215 5.26 -15.07 -3.69
N GLN A 216 4.40 -16.05 -3.96
CA GLN A 216 4.76 -17.47 -4.01
C GLN A 216 5.85 -17.71 -5.05
N ASP A 217 5.75 -17.12 -6.23
CA ASP A 217 6.81 -17.22 -7.26
C ASP A 217 8.15 -16.65 -6.78
N ILE A 218 8.14 -15.46 -6.16
CA ILE A 218 9.34 -14.82 -5.62
C ILE A 218 9.98 -15.69 -4.54
N PHE A 219 9.20 -16.09 -3.53
CA PHE A 219 9.70 -16.93 -2.44
C PHE A 219 10.09 -18.33 -2.92
N LYS A 220 9.41 -18.88 -3.94
CA LYS A 220 9.79 -20.15 -4.54
C LYS A 220 11.19 -20.05 -5.12
N ALA A 221 11.40 -19.10 -6.03
CA ALA A 221 12.65 -18.95 -6.77
C ALA A 221 13.84 -18.51 -5.90
N LEU A 222 13.62 -17.58 -4.96
CA LEU A 222 14.72 -16.95 -4.23
C LEU A 222 14.97 -17.54 -2.84
N VAL A 223 14.05 -18.38 -2.34
CA VAL A 223 14.13 -18.93 -0.98
C VAL A 223 13.90 -20.43 -0.95
N LYS A 224 12.72 -20.90 -1.39
CA LYS A 224 12.31 -22.31 -1.25
C LYS A 224 13.18 -23.26 -2.06
N ASP A 225 13.36 -22.98 -3.34
CA ASP A 225 14.14 -23.84 -4.25
C ASP A 225 15.63 -23.83 -3.85
N PRO A 226 16.26 -22.67 -3.55
CA PRO A 226 17.62 -22.65 -2.99
C PRO A 226 17.78 -23.50 -1.72
N ILE A 227 16.86 -23.42 -0.75
CA ILE A 227 16.92 -24.25 0.47
C ILE A 227 16.88 -25.74 0.12
N ARG A 228 15.99 -26.16 -0.79
CA ARG A 228 15.85 -27.56 -1.23
C ARG A 228 17.08 -28.07 -1.99
N GLU A 229 17.74 -27.19 -2.71
CA GLU A 229 18.97 -27.48 -3.44
C GLU A 229 20.24 -27.31 -2.57
N HIS A 230 20.09 -27.15 -1.26
CA HIS A 230 21.19 -26.92 -0.32
C HIS A 230 22.06 -25.68 -0.64
N LYS A 231 21.46 -24.67 -1.28
CA LYS A 231 22.07 -23.37 -1.60
C LYS A 231 21.63 -22.30 -0.60
N VAL A 232 22.47 -21.28 -0.44
CA VAL A 232 22.15 -20.11 0.41
C VAL A 232 21.15 -19.21 -0.32
N PRO A 233 19.96 -18.95 0.24
CA PRO A 233 19.01 -18.01 -0.33
C PRO A 233 19.55 -16.57 -0.38
N GLN A 234 19.30 -15.88 -1.49
CA GLN A 234 19.68 -14.49 -1.68
C GLN A 234 18.59 -13.56 -1.14
N TYR A 235 18.57 -13.34 0.18
CA TYR A 235 17.53 -12.53 0.82
C TYR A 235 17.54 -11.06 0.41
N LYS A 236 18.70 -10.53 0.01
CA LYS A 236 18.77 -9.17 -0.55
C LYS A 236 17.98 -9.10 -1.86
N ASP A 237 18.19 -10.04 -2.76
CA ASP A 237 17.44 -10.13 -4.02
C ASP A 237 15.95 -10.36 -3.76
N CYS A 238 15.61 -11.14 -2.73
CA CYS A 238 14.22 -11.32 -2.30
C CYS A 238 13.59 -10.00 -1.84
N LYS A 239 14.28 -9.20 -1.03
CA LYS A 239 13.83 -7.84 -0.67
C LYS A 239 13.65 -6.98 -1.92
N ASP A 240 14.64 -6.93 -2.79
CA ASP A 240 14.60 -6.11 -4.00
C ASP A 240 13.42 -6.53 -4.91
N ALA A 241 13.15 -7.83 -5.01
CA ALA A 241 12.00 -8.37 -5.75
C ALA A 241 10.65 -8.02 -5.12
N LEU A 242 10.54 -8.04 -3.78
CA LEU A 242 9.32 -7.61 -3.07
C LEU A 242 9.05 -6.11 -3.29
N GLU A 243 10.07 -5.27 -3.20
CA GLU A 243 9.93 -3.83 -3.47
C GLU A 243 9.61 -3.54 -4.94
N ALA A 244 10.20 -4.29 -5.87
CA ALA A 244 9.86 -4.23 -7.28
C ALA A 244 8.42 -4.67 -7.56
N LEU A 245 7.93 -5.69 -6.85
CA LEU A 245 6.52 -6.10 -6.88
C LEU A 245 5.61 -4.97 -6.39
N SER A 246 5.91 -4.33 -5.25
CA SER A 246 5.15 -3.18 -4.75
C SER A 246 5.08 -2.05 -5.77
N LYS A 247 6.21 -1.68 -6.40
CA LYS A 247 6.26 -0.63 -7.43
C LYS A 247 5.41 -0.98 -8.65
N ARG A 248 5.47 -2.23 -9.12
CA ARG A 248 4.65 -2.66 -10.27
C ARG A 248 3.16 -2.68 -9.95
N LEU A 249 2.78 -3.19 -8.78
CA LEU A 249 1.40 -3.21 -8.32
C LEU A 249 0.85 -1.79 -8.12
N TYR A 250 1.67 -0.85 -7.64
CA TYR A 250 1.32 0.57 -7.57
C TYR A 250 0.89 1.12 -8.93
N GLU A 251 1.69 0.86 -9.97
CA GLU A 251 1.37 1.30 -11.33
C GLU A 251 0.14 0.57 -11.91
N ALA A 252 -0.05 -0.70 -11.56
CA ALA A 252 -1.26 -1.44 -11.93
C ALA A 252 -2.53 -0.81 -11.31
N ILE A 253 -2.48 -0.44 -10.03
CA ILE A 253 -3.58 0.23 -9.32
C ILE A 253 -3.91 1.56 -10.00
N LYS A 254 -2.90 2.39 -10.30
CA LYS A 254 -3.10 3.67 -11.01
C LYS A 254 -3.69 3.47 -12.40
N LYS A 255 -3.19 2.48 -13.16
CA LYS A 255 -3.74 2.15 -14.48
C LYS A 255 -5.19 1.66 -14.40
N ALA A 256 -5.53 0.87 -13.38
CA ALA A 256 -6.89 0.41 -13.16
C ALA A 256 -7.85 1.59 -12.89
N GLY A 257 -7.47 2.49 -11.98
CA GLY A 257 -8.26 3.70 -11.70
C GLY A 257 -8.46 4.59 -12.92
N LYS A 258 -7.42 4.81 -13.74
CA LYS A 258 -7.51 5.56 -15.00
C LYS A 258 -8.49 4.97 -16.03
N ARG A 259 -8.72 3.65 -16.00
CA ARG A 259 -9.72 2.99 -16.85
C ARG A 259 -11.13 3.00 -16.25
N GLY A 260 -11.30 3.52 -15.04
CA GLY A 260 -12.58 3.52 -14.33
C GLY A 260 -12.87 2.25 -13.52
N THR A 261 -11.86 1.48 -13.11
CA THR A 261 -12.07 0.38 -12.15
C THR A 261 -12.54 0.94 -10.80
N GLY A 262 -13.71 0.51 -10.32
CA GLY A 262 -14.41 1.15 -9.20
C GLY A 262 -13.82 0.86 -7.81
N SER A 263 -13.17 -0.28 -7.62
CA SER A 263 -12.40 -0.60 -6.41
C SER A 263 -11.27 -1.61 -6.66
N LEU A 264 -10.39 -1.82 -5.67
CA LEU A 264 -9.39 -2.89 -5.73
C LEU A 264 -9.99 -4.27 -5.94
N ASP A 265 -11.23 -4.50 -5.46
CA ASP A 265 -11.95 -5.78 -5.61
C ASP A 265 -12.27 -6.11 -7.07
N GLU A 266 -12.37 -5.07 -7.90
CA GLU A 266 -12.78 -5.17 -9.31
C GLU A 266 -11.59 -5.25 -10.27
N MET A 267 -10.36 -5.14 -9.75
CA MET A 267 -9.15 -5.36 -10.53
C MET A 267 -9.11 -6.79 -11.07
N GLN A 268 -8.79 -6.92 -12.35
CA GLN A 268 -8.82 -8.17 -13.09
C GLN A 268 -7.44 -8.81 -13.15
N ASP A 269 -7.34 -10.12 -13.38
CA ASP A 269 -6.05 -10.84 -13.44
C ASP A 269 -5.07 -10.21 -14.45
N LYS A 270 -5.58 -9.65 -15.58
CA LYS A 270 -4.78 -8.91 -16.58
C LYS A 270 -4.06 -7.68 -16.01
N ASP A 271 -4.57 -7.09 -14.93
CA ASP A 271 -3.97 -5.92 -14.29
C ASP A 271 -2.67 -6.26 -13.55
N PHE A 272 -2.48 -7.54 -13.21
CA PHE A 272 -1.34 -8.03 -12.44
C PHE A 272 -0.25 -8.63 -13.32
N SER A 273 -0.47 -8.71 -14.63
CA SER A 273 0.48 -9.30 -15.58
C SER A 273 1.81 -8.54 -15.56
N LYS A 274 2.92 -9.29 -15.66
CA LYS A 274 4.24 -8.68 -15.84
C LYS A 274 4.25 -7.96 -17.20
N PRO A 275 4.87 -6.78 -17.32
CA PRO A 275 5.06 -6.16 -18.62
C PRO A 275 5.80 -7.15 -19.52
N THR A 276 5.22 -7.49 -20.67
CA THR A 276 5.94 -8.23 -21.72
C THR A 276 7.17 -7.40 -22.09
N GLN A 277 8.35 -8.03 -22.25
CA GLN A 277 9.66 -7.38 -22.47
C GLN A 277 9.75 -6.40 -23.68
N SER A 278 8.65 -6.16 -24.40
CA SER A 278 8.53 -5.23 -25.53
C SER A 278 8.42 -3.74 -25.14
N GLN A 279 8.42 -3.38 -23.86
CA GLN A 279 8.23 -1.99 -23.40
C GLN A 279 9.37 -1.42 -22.54
N THR A 280 10.57 -2.00 -22.60
CA THR A 280 11.77 -1.28 -22.14
C THR A 280 12.16 -0.27 -23.21
N PRO A 281 12.36 1.03 -22.88
CA PRO A 281 12.98 1.98 -23.79
C PRO A 281 14.30 1.40 -24.27
N LYS A 282 14.51 1.38 -25.60
CA LYS A 282 15.82 1.02 -26.17
C LYS A 282 16.88 1.91 -25.50
N PRO A 283 18.00 1.34 -25.03
CA PRO A 283 19.10 2.16 -24.53
C PRO A 283 19.50 3.17 -25.61
N PRO A 284 19.87 4.40 -25.23
CA PRO A 284 20.30 5.41 -26.19
C PRO A 284 21.46 4.83 -27.00
N LYS A 285 21.35 4.90 -28.33
CA LYS A 285 22.45 4.52 -29.23
C LYS A 285 23.67 5.31 -28.78
N SER A 286 24.72 4.61 -28.36
CA SER A 286 26.02 5.22 -28.09
C SER A 286 26.45 5.96 -29.35
N GLY A 287 26.43 7.30 -29.26
CA GLY A 287 26.99 8.16 -30.28
C GLY A 287 28.47 7.84 -30.40
N LYS A 288 28.89 7.45 -31.61
CA LYS A 288 30.29 7.34 -31.98
C LYS A 288 30.95 8.69 -31.71
N PRO A 289 32.10 8.77 -31.02
CA PRO A 289 32.79 10.04 -30.85
C PRO A 289 33.15 10.59 -32.24
N PRO A 290 33.03 11.90 -32.48
CA PRO A 290 33.55 12.47 -33.71
C PRO A 290 35.07 12.28 -33.70
N GLY A 291 35.56 11.56 -34.72
CA GLY A 291 36.97 11.62 -35.09
C GLY A 291 37.21 12.96 -35.79
N GLY A 292 38.14 13.73 -35.25
CA GLY A 292 38.58 15.04 -35.73
C GLY A 292 39.54 15.63 -34.73
#